data_AF-A0A7I5EEB6-F1
#
_entry.id   AF-A0A7I5EEB6-F1
#
_cell.length_a   1.000
_cell.length_b   1.000
_cell.length_c   1.000
_cell.angle_alpha   90.00
_cell.angle_beta   90.00
_cell.angle_gamma   90.00
#
_symmetry.space_group_name_H-M   'P 1'
#
loop_
_entity.id
_entity.type
_entity.pdbx_description
1 polymer ?
#
loop_
_entity_poly.entity_id
_entity_poly.type
_entity_poly.pdbx_seq_one_letter_code
_entity_poly.pdbx_strand_id
1 'polypeptide(L)'
;MLGHLLENIWVSADKEFALSWNNRSSVVTDCGRQLTITDQGYAVEVSRRQPRSTPAVGVVTSNQLAAQLLAVEGATYSSMSAVFRNAWQAICDRTNTLSIALHNALSAQPTTTMRTLLGREDIIATYLGGGYVQGLSRSEPPRFIARKPTPFCSRLPPASGGSPRWTADGPLSLLRM
;
A
#
# COMPACT_ATOMS: atom_id res chain seq x y z
N MET A 1 -12.07 -22.18 -12.52
CA MET A 1 -11.34 -22.17 -11.22
C MET A 1 -11.10 -23.61 -10.81
N LEU A 2 -9.89 -23.92 -10.33
CA LEU A 2 -9.57 -25.24 -9.78
C LEU A 2 -9.97 -25.28 -8.31
N GLY A 3 -10.39 -26.44 -7.84
CA GLY A 3 -10.82 -26.61 -6.46
C GLY A 3 -11.00 -28.08 -6.09
N HIS A 4 -11.26 -28.31 -4.82
CA HIS A 4 -11.44 -29.62 -4.22
C HIS A 4 -12.91 -29.83 -3.87
N LEU A 5 -13.45 -30.95 -4.32
CA LEU A 5 -14.78 -31.39 -3.94
C LEU A 5 -14.73 -32.24 -2.66
N LEU A 6 -15.44 -31.82 -1.63
CA LEU A 6 -15.72 -32.58 -0.41
C LEU A 6 -17.22 -32.86 -0.35
N GLU A 7 -17.63 -34.04 -0.83
CA GLU A 7 -19.03 -34.46 -0.91
C GLU A 7 -19.92 -33.44 -1.64
N ASN A 8 -20.66 -32.63 -0.88
CA ASN A 8 -21.59 -31.61 -1.38
C ASN A 8 -21.06 -30.18 -1.19
N ILE A 9 -19.77 -30.04 -0.86
CA ILE A 9 -19.10 -28.77 -0.66
C ILE A 9 -17.90 -28.73 -1.60
N TRP A 10 -17.87 -27.77 -2.51
CA TRP A 10 -16.69 -27.49 -3.32
C TRP A 10 -15.92 -26.34 -2.70
N VAL A 11 -14.60 -26.48 -2.57
CA VAL A 11 -13.70 -25.48 -1.98
C VAL A 11 -12.68 -25.08 -3.03
N SER A 12 -12.46 -23.78 -3.20
CA SER A 12 -11.42 -23.27 -4.09
C SER A 12 -10.03 -23.76 -3.69
N ALA A 13 -9.12 -23.91 -4.66
CA ALA A 13 -7.71 -24.21 -4.41
C ALA A 13 -7.06 -23.17 -3.46
N ASP A 14 -7.45 -21.91 -3.59
CA ASP A 14 -6.94 -20.81 -2.76
C ASP A 14 -7.66 -20.69 -1.41
N LYS A 15 -8.66 -21.55 -1.15
CA LYS A 15 -9.50 -21.59 0.07
C LYS A 15 -10.26 -20.28 0.38
N GLU A 16 -10.35 -19.37 -0.57
CA GLU A 16 -11.05 -18.08 -0.40
C GLU A 16 -12.57 -18.19 -0.49
N PHE A 17 -13.07 -19.24 -1.15
CA PHE A 17 -14.50 -19.46 -1.35
C PHE A 17 -14.85 -20.94 -1.28
N ALA A 18 -16.03 -21.22 -0.72
CA ALA A 18 -16.63 -22.54 -0.65
C ALA A 18 -18.09 -22.46 -1.12
N LEU A 19 -18.51 -23.45 -1.88
CA LEU A 19 -19.85 -23.56 -2.42
C LEU A 19 -20.47 -24.85 -1.90
N SER A 20 -21.65 -24.75 -1.28
CA SER A 20 -22.41 -25.91 -0.83
C SER A 20 -23.63 -26.13 -1.70
N TRP A 21 -24.10 -27.38 -1.74
CA TRP A 21 -25.40 -27.73 -2.27
C TRP A 21 -26.00 -28.86 -1.45
N ASN A 22 -27.29 -29.12 -1.63
CA ASN A 22 -28.01 -30.19 -0.94
C ASN A 22 -28.87 -30.96 -1.95
N ASN A 23 -29.49 -32.08 -1.55
CA ASN A 23 -30.33 -32.87 -2.46
C ASN A 23 -31.61 -32.16 -2.95
N ARG A 24 -31.89 -30.93 -2.46
CA ARG A 24 -33.01 -30.10 -2.90
C ARG A 24 -32.59 -29.00 -3.87
N SER A 25 -31.30 -28.86 -4.17
CA SER A 25 -30.80 -27.89 -5.14
C SER A 25 -31.35 -28.19 -6.53
N SER A 26 -31.77 -27.15 -7.25
CA SER A 26 -32.21 -27.29 -8.63
C SER A 26 -31.05 -27.69 -9.53
N VAL A 27 -31.36 -28.56 -10.49
CA VAL A 27 -30.40 -29.03 -11.49
C VAL A 27 -30.83 -28.48 -12.83
N VAL A 28 -29.95 -27.73 -13.47
CA VAL A 28 -30.17 -27.11 -14.78
C VAL A 28 -29.26 -27.78 -15.80
N THR A 29 -29.79 -28.04 -16.99
CA THR A 29 -28.99 -28.56 -18.09
C THR A 29 -28.62 -27.39 -19.00
N ASP A 30 -27.33 -27.16 -19.17
CA ASP A 30 -26.81 -26.15 -20.09
C ASP A 30 -25.74 -26.80 -20.99
N CYS A 31 -25.79 -26.53 -22.29
CA CYS A 31 -24.88 -27.08 -23.29
C CYS A 31 -24.69 -28.62 -23.23
N GLY A 32 -25.73 -29.36 -22.83
CA GLY A 32 -25.68 -30.82 -22.68
C GLY A 32 -24.93 -31.31 -21.42
N ARG A 33 -24.57 -30.41 -20.50
CA ARG A 33 -24.00 -30.73 -19.19
C ARG A 33 -25.02 -30.48 -18.10
N GLN A 34 -25.01 -31.37 -17.11
CA GLN A 34 -25.90 -31.28 -15.95
C GLN A 34 -25.21 -30.45 -14.86
N LEU A 35 -25.75 -29.27 -14.58
CA LEU A 35 -25.22 -28.31 -13.61
C LEU A 35 -26.13 -28.26 -12.38
N THR A 36 -25.55 -28.41 -11.20
CA THR A 36 -26.25 -28.24 -9.93
C THR A 36 -26.14 -26.79 -9.47
N ILE A 37 -27.25 -26.15 -9.13
CA ILE A 37 -27.26 -24.78 -8.60
C ILE A 37 -26.98 -24.83 -7.10
N THR A 38 -25.95 -24.13 -6.65
CA THR A 38 -25.57 -24.01 -5.25
C THR A 38 -26.47 -23.01 -4.53
N ASP A 39 -26.53 -23.10 -3.20
CA ASP A 39 -27.29 -22.19 -2.35
C ASP A 39 -26.86 -20.72 -2.51
N GLN A 40 -25.62 -20.50 -2.98
CA GLN A 40 -25.06 -19.18 -3.26
C GLN A 40 -25.41 -18.66 -4.68
N GLY A 41 -26.18 -19.43 -5.46
CA GLY A 41 -26.61 -19.06 -6.81
C GLY A 41 -25.58 -19.34 -7.92
N TYR A 42 -24.58 -20.19 -7.66
CA TYR A 42 -23.61 -20.60 -8.68
C TYR A 42 -24.02 -21.92 -9.31
N ALA A 43 -23.69 -22.13 -10.58
CA ALA A 43 -23.88 -23.41 -11.25
C ALA A 43 -22.56 -24.19 -11.25
N VAL A 44 -22.60 -25.45 -10.79
CA VAL A 44 -21.42 -26.32 -10.68
C VAL A 44 -21.65 -27.62 -11.44
N GLU A 45 -20.71 -27.96 -12.32
CA GLU A 45 -20.65 -29.27 -12.95
C GLU A 45 -19.89 -30.25 -12.04
N VAL A 46 -20.63 -31.16 -11.40
CA VAL A 46 -20.03 -32.23 -10.58
C VAL A 46 -19.76 -33.44 -11.49
N SER A 47 -18.52 -33.58 -11.95
CA SER A 47 -18.10 -34.73 -12.75
C SER A 47 -18.15 -36.02 -11.91
N ARG A 48 -19.20 -36.83 -12.10
CA ARG A 48 -19.39 -38.13 -11.41
C ARG A 48 -18.46 -39.24 -11.88
N ARG A 49 -17.66 -39.02 -12.94
CA ARG A 49 -16.76 -40.05 -13.50
C ARG A 49 -15.37 -39.88 -12.91
N GLN A 50 -15.01 -40.82 -12.03
CA GLN A 50 -13.75 -40.86 -11.31
C GLN A 50 -12.78 -41.85 -11.97
N PRO A 51 -11.65 -41.41 -12.54
CA PRO A 51 -10.44 -42.20 -12.55
C PRO A 51 -9.83 -42.14 -11.15
N ARG A 52 -9.40 -43.28 -10.59
CA ARG A 52 -8.84 -43.44 -9.23
C ARG A 52 -7.51 -42.69 -8.96
N SER A 53 -7.16 -41.65 -9.70
CA SER A 53 -5.86 -40.98 -9.57
C SER A 53 -5.87 -39.45 -9.73
N THR A 54 -7.04 -38.80 -9.85
CA THR A 54 -7.11 -37.32 -9.93
C THR A 54 -8.14 -36.79 -8.94
N PRO A 55 -7.83 -35.72 -8.17
CA PRO A 55 -8.83 -35.08 -7.31
C PRO A 55 -10.02 -34.67 -8.16
N ALA A 56 -11.24 -34.96 -7.70
CA ALA A 56 -12.47 -34.57 -8.38
C ALA A 56 -12.57 -33.04 -8.37
N VAL A 57 -12.22 -32.40 -9.49
CA VAL A 57 -12.35 -30.96 -9.66
C VAL A 57 -13.72 -30.67 -10.26
N GLY A 58 -14.62 -30.10 -9.46
CA GLY A 58 -15.86 -29.52 -9.97
C GLY A 58 -15.56 -28.24 -10.76
N VAL A 59 -16.16 -28.08 -11.94
CA VAL A 59 -16.04 -26.83 -12.70
C VAL A 59 -17.16 -25.91 -12.24
N VAL A 60 -16.77 -24.84 -11.55
CA VAL A 60 -17.67 -23.77 -11.13
C VAL A 60 -17.72 -22.73 -12.24
N THR A 61 -18.89 -22.51 -12.83
CA THR A 61 -19.11 -21.40 -13.76
C THR A 61 -19.60 -20.20 -12.97
N SER A 62 -18.72 -19.23 -12.74
CA SER A 62 -19.09 -17.93 -12.17
C SER A 62 -19.95 -17.15 -13.15
N ASN A 63 -20.83 -16.28 -12.65
CA ASN A 63 -21.52 -15.33 -13.50
C ASN A 63 -20.52 -14.44 -14.27
N GLN A 64 -20.79 -14.18 -15.55
CA GLN A 64 -19.85 -13.44 -16.39
C GLN A 64 -19.66 -11.99 -15.89
N LEU A 65 -20.70 -11.39 -15.29
CA LEU A 65 -20.67 -10.02 -14.79
C LEU A 65 -19.80 -9.85 -13.53
N ALA A 66 -19.93 -10.70 -12.50
CA ALA A 66 -19.12 -10.49 -11.29
C ALA A 66 -17.64 -10.84 -11.52
N ALA A 67 -17.35 -11.81 -12.40
CA ALA A 67 -15.98 -12.08 -12.83
C ALA A 67 -15.33 -10.86 -13.51
N GLN A 68 -16.08 -10.12 -14.34
CA GLN A 68 -15.60 -8.89 -14.95
C GLN A 68 -15.41 -7.76 -13.93
N LEU A 69 -16.35 -7.63 -12.98
CA LEU A 69 -16.30 -6.57 -11.97
C LEU A 69 -15.09 -6.76 -11.02
N LEU A 70 -14.83 -8.00 -10.61
CA LEU A 70 -13.67 -8.36 -9.79
C LEU A 70 -12.35 -8.17 -10.56
N ALA A 71 -12.32 -8.49 -11.85
CA ALA A 71 -11.16 -8.22 -12.69
C ALA A 71 -10.89 -6.71 -12.85
N VAL A 72 -11.94 -5.90 -13.02
CA VAL A 72 -11.83 -4.44 -13.08
C VAL A 72 -11.33 -3.87 -11.75
N GLU A 73 -11.85 -4.35 -10.62
CA GLU A 73 -11.40 -3.95 -9.28
C GLU A 73 -9.91 -4.25 -9.05
N GLY A 74 -9.44 -5.43 -9.42
CA GLY A 74 -8.01 -5.78 -9.36
C GLY A 74 -7.14 -4.92 -10.27
N ALA A 75 -7.64 -4.58 -11.46
CA ALA A 75 -6.93 -3.71 -12.40
C ALA A 75 -6.84 -2.25 -11.91
N THR A 76 -7.90 -1.70 -11.30
CA THR A 76 -7.85 -0.36 -10.69
C THR A 76 -6.93 -0.32 -9.48
N TYR A 77 -7.00 -1.32 -8.60
CA TYR A 77 -6.14 -1.37 -7.41
C TYR A 77 -4.64 -1.40 -7.77
N SER A 78 -4.26 -2.29 -8.69
CA SER A 78 -2.87 -2.40 -9.16
C SER A 78 -2.38 -1.11 -9.81
N SER A 79 -3.19 -0.51 -10.69
CA SER A 79 -2.87 0.76 -11.36
C SER A 79 -2.69 1.91 -10.37
N MET A 80 -3.59 2.06 -9.40
CA MET A 80 -3.51 3.12 -8.39
C MET A 80 -2.26 2.96 -7.51
N SER A 81 -1.94 1.72 -7.12
CA SER A 81 -0.74 1.44 -6.33
C SER A 81 0.56 1.79 -7.10
N ALA A 82 0.59 1.60 -8.42
CA ALA A 82 1.73 1.94 -9.24
C ALA A 82 1.92 3.46 -9.37
N VAL A 83 0.83 4.21 -9.60
CA VAL A 83 0.86 5.68 -9.65
C VAL A 83 1.32 6.25 -8.32
N PHE A 84 0.82 5.73 -7.20
CA PHE A 84 1.24 6.19 -5.88
C PHE A 84 2.73 5.98 -5.63
N ARG A 85 3.27 4.81 -5.99
CA ARG A 85 4.72 4.53 -5.86
C ARG A 85 5.55 5.50 -6.71
N ASN A 86 5.15 5.74 -7.95
CA ASN A 86 5.85 6.66 -8.84
C ASN A 86 5.79 8.11 -8.33
N ALA A 87 4.63 8.55 -7.83
CA ALA A 87 4.47 9.87 -7.23
C ALA A 87 5.35 10.01 -5.97
N TRP A 88 5.41 8.98 -5.13
CA TRP A 88 6.24 8.96 -3.94
C TRP A 88 7.74 9.02 -4.28
N GLN A 89 8.19 8.23 -5.25
CA GLN A 89 9.57 8.28 -5.75
C GLN A 89 9.92 9.67 -6.28
N ALA A 90 9.04 10.27 -7.08
CA ALA A 90 9.26 11.62 -7.61
C ALA A 90 9.36 12.69 -6.51
N ILE A 91 8.58 12.56 -5.43
CA ILE A 91 8.68 13.46 -4.27
C ILE A 91 10.01 13.27 -3.53
N CYS A 92 10.45 12.02 -3.32
CA CYS A 92 11.74 11.75 -2.68
C CYS A 92 12.90 12.34 -3.51
N ASP A 93 12.89 12.18 -4.83
CA ASP A 93 13.92 12.71 -5.72
C ASP A 93 13.95 14.25 -5.72
N ARG A 94 12.78 14.89 -5.76
CA ARG A 94 12.67 16.35 -5.61
C ARG A 94 13.13 16.85 -4.24
N THR A 95 12.89 16.09 -3.19
CA THR A 95 13.32 16.46 -1.83
C THR A 95 14.83 16.31 -1.68
N ASN A 96 15.43 15.25 -2.24
CA ASN A 96 16.87 15.04 -2.24
C ASN A 96 17.60 16.15 -3.00
N THR A 97 17.10 16.50 -4.19
CA THR A 97 17.66 17.60 -5.00
C THR A 97 17.49 18.95 -4.32
N LEU A 98 16.33 19.22 -3.70
CA LEU A 98 16.12 20.42 -2.90
C LEU A 98 17.10 20.50 -1.72
N SER A 99 17.35 19.39 -1.02
CA SER A 99 18.28 19.34 0.11
C SER A 99 19.70 19.78 -0.29
N ILE A 100 20.18 19.31 -1.45
CA ILE A 100 21.49 19.71 -1.99
C ILE A 100 21.49 21.19 -2.36
N ALA A 101 20.44 21.66 -3.05
CA ALA A 101 20.31 23.07 -3.40
C ALA A 101 20.28 23.97 -2.16
N LEU A 102 19.57 23.55 -1.12
CA LEU A 102 19.49 24.22 0.17
C LEU A 102 20.87 24.30 0.82
N HIS A 103 21.63 23.20 0.81
CA HIS A 103 22.97 23.15 1.37
C HIS A 103 23.90 24.17 0.69
N ASN A 104 23.87 24.21 -0.64
CA ASN A 104 24.67 25.16 -1.42
C ASN A 104 24.26 26.61 -1.14
N ALA A 105 22.95 26.88 -1.08
CA ALA A 105 22.44 28.21 -0.83
C ALA A 105 22.78 28.71 0.60
N LEU A 106 22.72 27.83 1.61
CA LEU A 106 23.16 28.15 2.97
C LEU A 106 24.66 28.41 3.07
N SER A 107 25.47 27.76 2.22
CA SER A 107 26.92 28.02 2.19
C SER A 107 27.28 29.36 1.55
N ALA A 108 26.49 29.83 0.57
CA ALA A 108 26.71 31.09 -0.10
C ALA A 108 26.15 32.29 0.69
N GLN A 109 24.87 32.25 1.07
CA GLN A 109 24.14 33.39 1.64
C GLN A 109 23.18 32.95 2.76
N PRO A 110 23.70 32.48 3.92
CA PRO A 110 22.91 31.83 4.97
C PRO A 110 21.78 32.72 5.52
N THR A 111 22.03 34.01 5.71
CA THR A 111 21.04 34.99 6.20
C THR A 111 19.80 35.05 5.31
N THR A 112 19.97 35.33 4.02
CA THR A 112 18.86 35.50 3.07
C THR A 112 18.07 34.21 2.91
N THR A 113 18.74 33.07 2.75
CA THR A 113 18.06 31.76 2.69
C THR A 113 17.29 31.43 3.95
N MET A 114 17.83 31.71 5.14
CA MET A 114 17.13 31.38 6.38
C MET A 114 15.89 32.26 6.57
N ARG A 115 15.93 33.51 6.11
CA ARG A 115 14.78 34.41 6.11
C ARG A 115 13.67 33.94 5.19
N THR A 116 14.01 33.50 3.98
CA THR A 116 13.02 32.97 3.02
C THR A 116 12.44 31.63 3.46
N LEU A 117 13.23 30.77 4.12
CA LEU A 117 12.75 29.49 4.63
C LEU A 117 11.82 29.63 5.84
N LEU A 118 12.14 30.54 6.76
CA LEU A 118 11.35 30.75 7.98
C LEU A 118 10.27 31.83 7.83
N GLY A 119 10.25 32.55 6.71
CA GLY A 119 9.33 33.67 6.48
C GLY A 119 9.53 34.81 7.49
N ARG A 120 10.77 35.02 7.95
CA ARG A 120 11.11 35.96 9.03
C ARG A 120 12.32 36.80 8.67
N GLU A 121 12.24 38.12 8.81
CA GLU A 121 13.33 39.05 8.46
C GLU A 121 14.28 39.35 9.64
N ASP A 122 13.89 39.03 10.88
CA ASP A 122 14.62 39.36 12.11
C ASP A 122 15.81 38.44 12.43
N ILE A 123 16.13 37.53 11.50
CA ILE A 123 17.12 36.47 11.69
C ILE A 123 18.43 36.83 10.99
N ILE A 124 19.54 36.63 11.72
CA ILE A 124 20.89 36.65 11.18
C ILE A 124 21.46 35.24 11.34
N ALA A 125 21.88 34.62 10.24
CA ALA A 125 22.39 33.27 10.24
C ALA A 125 23.85 33.23 9.77
N THR A 126 24.70 32.48 10.47
CA THR A 126 26.07 32.17 10.07
C THR A 126 26.20 30.68 9.79
N TYR A 127 26.88 30.34 8.69
CA TYR A 127 27.12 28.96 8.32
C TYR A 127 28.32 28.41 9.09
N LEU A 128 28.10 27.38 9.91
CA LEU A 128 29.13 26.77 10.77
C LEU A 128 29.83 25.55 10.13
N GLY A 129 29.42 25.16 8.91
CA GLY A 129 29.92 23.94 8.27
C GLY A 129 29.11 22.69 8.61
N GLY A 130 29.27 21.62 7.82
CA GLY A 130 28.61 20.33 8.06
C GLY A 130 27.08 20.33 7.95
N GLY A 131 26.49 21.38 7.36
CA GLY A 131 25.04 21.57 7.26
C GLY A 131 24.40 22.23 8.49
N TYR A 132 25.20 22.77 9.41
CA TYR A 132 24.70 23.51 10.57
C TYR A 132 24.75 25.02 10.33
N VAL A 133 23.70 25.71 10.77
CA VAL A 133 23.60 27.17 10.76
C VAL A 133 23.28 27.68 12.16
N GLN A 134 23.98 28.71 12.59
CA GLN A 134 23.69 29.41 13.84
C GLN A 134 22.81 30.61 13.52
N GLY A 135 21.57 30.58 14.01
CA GLY A 135 20.62 31.69 13.87
C GLY A 135 20.57 32.53 15.13
N LEU A 136 20.81 33.83 14.99
CA LEU A 136 20.55 34.84 16.01
C LEU A 136 19.28 35.60 15.61
N SER A 137 18.22 35.54 16.42
CA SER A 137 17.08 36.45 16.27
C SER A 137 17.42 37.76 16.98
N ARG A 138 17.07 38.88 16.36
CA ARG A 138 17.39 40.22 16.85
C ARG A 138 16.57 40.62 18.09
N SER A 139 15.59 39.83 18.53
CA SER A 139 14.61 40.23 19.55
C SER A 139 14.58 39.47 20.89
N GLU A 140 15.31 38.37 21.16
CA GLU A 140 15.40 37.76 22.52
C GLU A 140 16.47 36.63 22.62
N PRO A 141 16.91 36.17 23.82
CA PRO A 141 18.15 35.39 24.01
C PRO A 141 18.08 33.98 23.38
N PRO A 142 19.24 33.37 23.08
CA PRO A 142 19.37 32.43 21.99
C PRO A 142 18.83 31.04 22.34
N ARG A 143 17.86 30.55 21.57
CA ARG A 143 17.47 29.13 21.55
C ARG A 143 17.06 28.67 20.16
N PHE A 144 18.01 28.48 19.24
CA PHE A 144 17.74 27.66 18.06
C PHE A 144 18.95 26.80 17.69
N ILE A 145 18.76 25.48 17.77
CA ILE A 145 19.62 24.45 17.19
C ILE A 145 18.93 24.03 15.88
N ALA A 146 19.47 24.44 14.74
CA ALA A 146 19.02 23.91 13.45
C ALA A 146 19.53 22.47 13.29
N ARG A 147 18.61 21.52 13.12
CA ARG A 147 18.93 20.11 12.89
C ARG A 147 19.22 19.86 11.41
N LYS A 148 20.19 18.98 11.18
CA LYS A 148 20.51 18.40 9.87
C LYS A 148 19.23 17.83 9.23
N PRO A 149 18.89 18.16 7.98
CA PRO A 149 17.83 17.47 7.26
C PRO A 149 18.27 16.01 7.07
N THR A 150 17.62 15.11 7.80
CA THR A 150 17.77 13.67 7.57
C THR A 150 17.09 13.30 6.27
N PRO A 151 17.65 12.36 5.48
CA PRO A 151 16.96 11.85 4.30
C PRO A 151 15.58 11.31 4.70
N PHE A 152 14.52 11.90 4.14
CA PHE A 152 13.13 11.68 4.57
C PHE A 152 12.55 10.34 4.10
N CYS A 153 13.24 9.62 3.20
CA CYS A 153 12.76 8.38 2.62
C CYS A 153 13.69 7.21 2.98
N SER A 154 13.51 6.61 4.16
CA SER A 154 14.22 5.37 4.53
C SER A 154 13.32 4.15 4.77
N ARG A 155 12.03 4.18 4.41
CA ARG A 155 11.21 2.96 4.36
C ARG A 155 9.93 3.12 3.52
N LEU A 156 9.86 2.38 2.42
CA LEU A 156 8.58 2.06 1.75
C LEU A 156 7.73 1.21 2.71
N PRO A 157 6.40 1.41 2.81
CA PRO A 157 5.55 0.46 3.50
C PRO A 157 5.53 -0.87 2.72
N PRO A 158 5.69 -2.04 3.38
CA PRO A 158 5.54 -3.32 2.73
C PRO A 158 4.07 -3.55 2.33
N ALA A 159 3.87 -4.22 1.20
CA ALA A 159 2.60 -4.42 0.52
C ALA A 159 1.63 -5.41 1.21
N SER A 160 1.77 -5.68 2.51
CA SER A 160 0.95 -6.68 3.21
C SER A 160 0.57 -6.23 4.61
N GLY A 161 -0.67 -5.74 4.76
CA GLY A 161 -1.59 -5.92 5.91
C GLY A 161 -1.11 -5.80 7.36
N GLY A 162 0.11 -5.36 7.64
CA GLY A 162 0.65 -5.23 9.00
C GLY A 162 0.45 -3.81 9.52
N SER A 163 -0.25 -3.67 10.66
CA SER A 163 -0.39 -2.39 11.36
C SER A 163 0.99 -1.73 11.58
N PRO A 164 1.15 -0.44 11.26
CA PRO A 164 2.42 0.26 11.51
C PRO A 164 2.59 0.44 13.02
N ARG A 165 3.47 -0.36 13.63
CA ARG A 165 4.02 -0.05 14.95
C ARG A 165 5.10 1.02 14.75
N TRP A 166 4.75 2.26 15.07
CA TRP A 166 5.67 3.39 15.15
C TRP A 166 6.66 3.15 16.29
N THR A 167 7.78 2.48 16.03
CA THR A 167 8.93 2.51 16.94
C THR A 167 9.73 3.77 16.66
N ALA A 168 9.43 4.81 17.43
CA ALA A 168 10.32 5.95 17.61
C ALA A 168 11.50 5.48 18.47
N ASP A 169 12.55 4.95 17.84
CA ASP A 169 13.85 4.78 18.51
C ASP A 169 14.64 6.09 18.39
N GLY A 170 14.65 6.83 19.49
CA GLY A 170 15.41 8.07 19.68
C GLY A 170 14.88 8.81 20.91
N PRO A 171 15.76 9.24 21.84
CA PRO A 171 15.41 9.39 23.25
C PRO A 171 14.32 10.44 23.46
N LEU A 172 13.28 10.00 24.16
CA LEU A 172 12.28 10.83 24.82
C LEU A 172 12.97 11.93 25.62
N SER A 173 12.79 13.16 25.19
CA SER A 173 12.94 14.34 26.03
C SER A 173 11.64 15.12 25.92
N LEU A 174 10.77 14.85 26.90
CA LEU A 174 9.56 15.60 27.22
C LEU A 174 9.78 17.11 27.11
N LEU A 175 8.84 17.80 26.46
CA LEU A 175 8.39 19.09 26.96
C LEU A 175 6.90 19.28 26.64
N ARG A 176 6.15 19.18 27.74
CA ARG A 176 4.74 19.45 27.96
C ARG A 176 4.47 20.95 27.70
N MET A 177 3.29 21.27 27.18
CA MET A 177 2.63 22.55 27.52
C MET A 177 2.15 22.52 28.96
#